data_AF-M5C8W7-F1
#
_entry.id   AF-M5C8W7-F1
#
_cell.length_a   1.000
_cell.length_b   1.000
_cell.length_c   1.000
_cell.angle_alpha   90.00
_cell.angle_beta   90.00
_cell.angle_gamma   90.00
#
_symmetry.space_group_name_H-M   'P 1'
#
loop_
_entity.id
_entity.type
_entity.pdbx_description
1 polymer ?
#
loop_
_entity_poly.entity_id
_entity_poly.type
_entity_poly.pdbx_seq_one_letter_code
_entity_poly.pdbx_strand_id
1 'polypeptide(L)'
;MPAIRSNSNSTAAVDAGRSESSATVSCKKKRTTKNKKLGLVDRLVPVGKYMCRMVSFNWNIHQTLDQGLARIACALPEEEKDLIQGATDKDKGFDRCWDELIKITPYVPNLVMNCNAIDLVEMTFDYAKITSRAEDNSKFKKGVASWRTWSPPLPKGKKGRGFAYPECQRMLCPISVNFADPNPFNYGQYYTDILEYLEDPIFQDMTDELLEWWDREIFPDAHHACQNPDLSGFSMIERMQTGLASSDTEDAQSEAAEFQEVPLE
;
A
#
# COMPACT_ATOMS: atom_id res chain seq x y z
N MET A 1 -26.39 40.51 -43.51
CA MET A 1 -27.82 40.14 -43.49
C MET A 1 -27.95 38.87 -42.65
N PRO A 2 -28.81 38.85 -41.61
CA PRO A 2 -28.48 38.28 -40.31
C PRO A 2 -29.42 37.15 -39.84
N ALA A 3 -29.05 36.47 -38.76
CA ALA A 3 -29.99 36.09 -37.70
C ALA A 3 -29.26 35.94 -36.35
N ILE A 4 -29.44 36.96 -35.53
CA ILE A 4 -29.11 37.07 -34.11
C ILE A 4 -30.22 36.38 -33.32
N ARG A 5 -29.89 35.63 -32.26
CA ARG A 5 -30.80 35.42 -31.13
C ARG A 5 -30.08 35.70 -29.82
N SER A 6 -30.27 36.93 -29.37
CA SER A 6 -30.17 37.38 -27.99
C SER A 6 -31.28 36.75 -27.14
N ASN A 7 -30.98 36.36 -25.91
CA ASN A 7 -31.98 36.36 -24.85
C ASN A 7 -31.32 36.87 -23.56
N SER A 8 -31.55 38.16 -23.32
CA SER A 8 -31.47 38.82 -22.03
C SER A 8 -32.71 38.49 -21.22
N ASN A 9 -32.57 38.26 -19.92
CA ASN A 9 -33.49 38.82 -18.94
C ASN A 9 -32.79 38.98 -17.59
N SER A 10 -32.97 40.19 -17.05
CA SER A 10 -32.44 40.69 -15.79
C SER A 10 -33.60 40.99 -14.85
N THR A 11 -33.27 41.14 -13.56
CA THR A 11 -34.09 41.67 -12.43
C THR A 11 -35.12 40.69 -11.83
N ALA A 12 -35.34 40.61 -10.51
CA ALA A 12 -35.02 41.53 -9.42
C ALA A 12 -34.77 40.79 -8.09
N ALA A 13 -33.97 41.41 -7.22
CA ALA A 13 -33.85 41.09 -5.80
C ALA A 13 -35.06 41.63 -5.02
N VAL A 14 -35.58 40.84 -4.07
CA VAL A 14 -36.34 41.37 -2.92
C VAL A 14 -36.00 40.53 -1.69
N ASP A 15 -35.47 41.22 -0.69
CA ASP A 15 -35.13 40.76 0.65
C ASP A 15 -36.37 40.83 1.56
N ALA A 16 -36.57 39.82 2.41
CA ALA A 16 -37.47 39.88 3.57
C ALA A 16 -37.18 38.69 4.49
N GLY A 17 -36.45 38.95 5.58
CA GLY A 17 -36.18 37.98 6.62
C GLY A 17 -37.41 37.56 7.42
N ARG A 18 -37.40 36.31 7.90
CA ARG A 18 -38.09 35.91 9.13
C ARG A 18 -37.42 34.68 9.73
N SER A 19 -36.89 34.87 10.94
CA SER A 19 -36.38 33.84 11.83
C SER A 19 -37.53 32.96 12.32
N GLU A 20 -37.38 31.64 12.24
CA GLU A 20 -38.07 30.70 13.13
C GLU A 20 -37.23 29.43 13.30
N SER A 21 -36.84 29.22 14.55
CA SER A 21 -36.14 28.06 15.09
C SER A 21 -36.94 26.77 14.90
N SER A 22 -36.32 25.74 14.31
CA SER A 22 -36.82 24.37 14.42
C SER A 22 -35.67 23.39 14.58
N ALA A 23 -35.64 22.79 15.77
CA ALA A 23 -34.67 21.78 16.18
C ALA A 23 -34.74 20.56 15.26
N THR A 24 -33.68 20.32 14.48
CA THR A 24 -33.56 19.09 13.70
C THR A 24 -33.01 17.98 14.59
N VAL A 25 -33.94 17.15 15.06
CA VAL A 25 -33.70 15.82 15.60
C VAL A 25 -32.85 15.02 14.60
N SER A 26 -31.63 14.67 15.01
CA SER A 26 -30.69 13.86 14.21
C SER A 26 -31.22 12.43 14.04
N CYS A 27 -31.93 12.19 12.95
CA CYS A 27 -32.35 10.84 12.55
C CYS A 27 -31.15 10.06 12.00
N LYS A 28 -30.61 9.13 12.80
CA LYS A 28 -29.57 8.17 12.39
C LYS A 28 -30.09 7.31 11.23
N LYS A 29 -29.78 7.71 9.99
CA LYS A 29 -30.05 6.91 8.79
C LYS A 29 -29.27 5.59 8.86
N LYS A 30 -29.98 4.47 9.05
CA LYS A 30 -29.44 3.12 8.90
C LYS A 30 -28.84 2.99 7.48
N ARG A 31 -27.52 2.82 7.38
CA ARG A 31 -26.80 2.60 6.11
C ARG A 31 -27.36 1.37 5.39
N THR A 32 -27.79 1.57 4.15
CA THR A 32 -28.23 0.49 3.24
C THR A 32 -27.07 -0.47 2.95
N THR A 33 -27.39 -1.73 2.65
CA THR A 33 -26.40 -2.82 2.42
C THR A 33 -25.40 -2.53 1.31
N LYS A 34 -25.79 -1.84 0.24
CA LYS A 34 -24.89 -1.38 -0.85
C LYS A 34 -23.81 -0.42 -0.33
N ASN A 35 -24.18 0.51 0.54
CA ASN A 35 -23.23 1.46 1.12
C ASN A 35 -22.28 0.80 2.13
N LYS A 36 -22.70 -0.30 2.77
CA LYS A 36 -21.82 -1.10 3.65
C LYS A 36 -20.77 -1.89 2.85
N LYS A 37 -21.16 -2.48 1.72
CA LYS A 37 -20.21 -3.19 0.83
C LYS A 37 -19.20 -2.22 0.21
N LEU A 38 -19.65 -1.07 -0.28
CA LEU A 38 -18.76 -0.04 -0.82
C LEU A 38 -17.74 0.45 0.24
N GLY A 39 -18.20 0.77 1.44
CA GLY A 39 -17.31 1.18 2.53
C GLY A 39 -16.39 0.07 3.07
N LEU A 40 -16.64 -1.21 2.74
CA LEU A 40 -15.71 -2.28 3.03
C LEU A 40 -14.61 -2.35 1.95
N VAL A 41 -15.00 -2.27 0.67
CA VAL A 41 -14.06 -2.21 -0.45
C VAL A 41 -13.08 -1.05 -0.27
N ASP A 42 -13.59 0.14 0.06
CA ASP A 42 -12.77 1.35 0.28
C ASP A 42 -11.72 1.17 1.38
N ARG A 43 -11.97 0.28 2.36
CA ARG A 43 -11.02 -0.02 3.45
C ARG A 43 -10.03 -1.11 3.08
N LEU A 44 -10.44 -2.10 2.29
CA LEU A 44 -9.59 -3.23 1.90
C LEU A 44 -8.65 -2.90 0.75
N VAL A 45 -9.03 -1.99 -0.17
CA VAL A 45 -8.17 -1.63 -1.31
C VAL A 45 -6.80 -1.08 -0.87
N PRO A 46 -6.69 -0.11 0.06
CA PRO A 46 -5.38 0.36 0.52
C PRO A 46 -4.53 -0.75 1.13
N VAL A 47 -5.15 -1.69 1.86
CA VAL A 47 -4.48 -2.82 2.51
C VAL A 47 -3.92 -3.78 1.46
N GLY A 48 -4.73 -4.18 0.47
CA GLY A 48 -4.25 -5.04 -0.61
C GLY A 48 -3.13 -4.41 -1.44
N LYS A 49 -3.16 -3.08 -1.62
CA LYS A 49 -2.06 -2.34 -2.26
C LYS A 49 -0.80 -2.33 -1.41
N TYR A 50 -0.92 -2.17 -0.09
CA TYR A 50 0.21 -2.27 0.84
C TYR A 50 0.84 -3.66 0.76
N MET A 51 0.03 -4.73 0.89
CA MET A 51 0.50 -6.11 0.80
C MET A 51 1.31 -6.35 -0.49
N CYS A 52 0.80 -5.85 -1.61
CA CYS A 52 1.46 -5.97 -2.92
C CYS A 52 2.77 -5.18 -3.03
N ARG A 53 2.97 -4.11 -2.25
CA ARG A 53 4.19 -3.28 -2.34
C ARG A 53 5.23 -3.64 -1.29
N MET A 54 4.77 -4.08 -0.12
CA MET A 54 5.60 -4.17 1.09
C MET A 54 5.85 -5.60 1.56
N VAL A 55 4.95 -6.53 1.23
CA VAL A 55 4.99 -7.89 1.81
C VAL A 55 5.32 -8.92 0.74
N SER A 56 4.55 -8.93 -0.34
CA SER A 56 4.84 -9.82 -1.47
C SER A 56 4.15 -9.31 -2.73
N PHE A 57 4.98 -8.97 -3.72
CA PHE A 57 4.54 -8.42 -5.01
C PHE A 57 3.55 -9.32 -5.74
N ASN A 58 3.67 -10.64 -5.58
CA ASN A 58 2.82 -11.63 -6.22
C ASN A 58 2.21 -12.61 -5.23
N TRP A 59 1.82 -12.12 -4.04
CA TRP A 59 1.14 -12.94 -3.06
C TRP A 59 -0.12 -13.60 -3.64
N ASN A 60 -0.30 -14.87 -3.30
CA ASN A 60 -1.45 -15.66 -3.69
C ASN A 60 -2.55 -15.45 -2.65
N ILE A 61 -3.49 -14.56 -2.97
CA ILE A 61 -4.54 -14.13 -2.04
C ILE A 61 -5.39 -15.32 -1.58
N HIS A 62 -5.83 -16.16 -2.51
CA HIS A 62 -6.65 -17.33 -2.20
C HIS A 62 -5.94 -18.27 -1.22
N GLN A 63 -4.72 -18.69 -1.54
CA GLN A 63 -3.93 -19.59 -0.68
C GLN A 63 -3.58 -18.95 0.67
N THR A 64 -3.33 -17.64 0.70
CA THR A 64 -3.08 -16.90 1.95
C THR A 64 -4.32 -16.90 2.84
N LEU A 65 -5.52 -16.71 2.27
CA LEU A 65 -6.77 -16.74 3.03
C LEU A 65 -7.12 -18.15 3.49
N ASP A 66 -6.92 -19.17 2.65
CA ASP A 66 -7.17 -20.58 3.00
C ASP A 66 -6.27 -21.05 4.15
N GLN A 67 -4.97 -20.75 4.08
CA GLN A 67 -3.99 -21.02 5.15
C GLN A 67 -4.40 -20.32 6.45
N GLY A 68 -4.78 -19.04 6.35
CA GLY A 68 -5.30 -18.27 7.48
C GLY A 68 -6.54 -18.91 8.11
N LEU A 69 -7.51 -19.31 7.29
CA LEU A 69 -8.73 -19.97 7.77
C LEU A 69 -8.44 -21.33 8.41
N ALA A 70 -7.50 -22.10 7.87
CA ALA A 70 -7.05 -23.36 8.46
C ALA A 70 -6.45 -23.13 9.86
N ARG A 71 -5.61 -22.10 10.01
CA ARG A 71 -5.03 -21.71 11.31
C ARG A 71 -6.09 -21.27 12.31
N ILE A 72 -7.08 -20.48 11.90
CA ILE A 72 -8.15 -20.07 12.83
C ILE A 72 -9.08 -21.25 13.16
N ALA A 73 -9.17 -22.27 12.30
CA ALA A 73 -9.96 -23.47 12.56
C ALA A 73 -9.31 -24.42 13.59
N CYS A 74 -8.01 -24.26 13.90
CA CYS A 74 -7.33 -25.01 14.96
C CYS A 74 -8.01 -24.73 16.31
N ALA A 75 -8.35 -25.80 17.03
CA ALA A 75 -9.05 -25.67 18.31
C ALA A 75 -8.08 -25.36 19.46
N LEU A 76 -6.81 -25.78 19.30
CA LEU A 76 -5.76 -25.62 20.28
C LEU A 76 -4.55 -24.87 19.71
N PRO A 77 -3.85 -24.04 20.50
CA PRO A 77 -2.65 -23.34 20.05
C PRO A 77 -1.51 -24.28 19.60
N GLU A 78 -1.42 -25.49 20.18
CA GLU A 78 -0.41 -26.46 19.79
C GLU A 78 -0.70 -27.05 18.39
N GLU A 79 -1.97 -27.21 18.02
CA GLU A 79 -2.35 -27.66 16.66
C GLU A 79 -1.96 -26.61 15.61
N GLU A 80 -2.13 -25.32 15.91
CA GLU A 80 -1.69 -24.24 15.03
C GLU A 80 -0.17 -24.25 14.86
N LYS A 81 0.58 -24.41 15.96
CA LYS A 81 2.05 -24.49 15.91
C LYS A 81 2.53 -25.68 15.10
N ASP A 82 1.93 -26.85 15.29
CA ASP A 82 2.28 -28.05 14.53
C ASP A 82 1.99 -27.88 13.03
N LEU A 83 0.89 -27.21 12.68
CA LEU A 83 0.53 -26.88 11.31
C LEU A 83 1.56 -25.95 10.66
N ILE A 84 1.97 -24.88 11.35
CA ILE A 84 3.00 -23.94 10.87
C ILE A 84 4.37 -24.62 10.78
N GLN A 85 4.73 -25.43 11.77
CA GLN A 85 6.04 -26.08 11.82
C GLN A 85 6.20 -27.19 10.78
N GLY A 86 5.09 -27.85 10.40
CA GLY A 86 5.02 -28.84 9.33
C GLY A 86 4.88 -28.26 7.92
N ALA A 87 4.77 -26.93 7.79
CA ALA A 87 4.53 -26.26 6.51
C ALA A 87 5.71 -26.39 5.53
N THR A 88 5.40 -26.56 4.25
CA THR A 88 6.43 -26.52 3.20
C THR A 88 6.97 -25.11 3.02
N ASP A 89 8.12 -24.94 2.33
CA ASP A 89 8.68 -23.59 2.13
C ASP A 89 7.76 -22.65 1.35
N LYS A 90 6.90 -23.19 0.48
CA LYS A 90 5.85 -22.40 -0.20
C LYS A 90 4.77 -21.95 0.78
N ASP A 91 4.36 -22.85 1.66
CA ASP A 91 3.33 -22.60 2.68
C ASP A 91 3.78 -21.55 3.69
N LYS A 92 5.05 -21.61 4.12
CA LYS A 92 5.67 -20.56 4.96
C LYS A 92 5.56 -19.16 4.33
N GLY A 93 5.62 -19.07 3.00
CA GLY A 93 5.40 -17.82 2.28
C GLY A 93 3.97 -17.28 2.42
N PHE A 94 2.98 -18.16 2.44
CA PHE A 94 1.58 -17.80 2.68
C PHE A 94 1.32 -17.45 4.15
N ASP A 95 1.92 -18.20 5.08
CA ASP A 95 1.87 -17.90 6.51
C ASP A 95 2.41 -16.51 6.82
N ARG A 96 3.57 -16.15 6.25
CA ARG A 96 4.13 -14.81 6.37
C ARG A 96 3.18 -13.74 5.85
N CYS A 97 2.54 -13.98 4.70
CA CYS A 97 1.58 -13.04 4.13
C CYS A 97 0.33 -12.91 5.01
N TRP A 98 -0.14 -14.01 5.61
CA TRP A 98 -1.26 -14.02 6.54
C TRP A 98 -0.93 -13.24 7.81
N ASP A 99 0.24 -13.50 8.42
CA ASP A 99 0.69 -12.81 9.63
C ASP A 99 0.80 -11.30 9.42
N GLU A 100 1.35 -10.85 8.30
CA GLU A 100 1.38 -9.42 7.96
C GLU A 100 -0.02 -8.85 7.73
N LEU A 101 -0.89 -9.59 7.05
CA LEU A 101 -2.26 -9.15 6.80
C LEU A 101 -3.03 -8.92 8.11
N ILE A 102 -2.91 -9.81 9.09
CA ILE A 102 -3.61 -9.68 10.38
C ILE A 102 -3.00 -8.59 11.27
N LYS A 103 -1.69 -8.31 11.16
CA LYS A 103 -1.06 -7.16 11.83
C LYS A 103 -1.65 -5.84 11.37
N ILE A 104 -1.81 -5.67 10.05
CA ILE A 104 -2.31 -4.42 9.46
C ILE A 104 -3.84 -4.33 9.56
N THR A 105 -4.52 -5.48 9.47
CA THR A 105 -5.98 -5.55 9.50
C THR A 105 -6.52 -6.64 10.43
N PRO A 106 -6.52 -6.38 11.76
CA PRO A 106 -6.99 -7.35 12.75
C PRO A 106 -8.46 -7.77 12.61
N TYR A 107 -9.26 -7.01 11.85
CA TYR A 107 -10.68 -7.32 11.59
C TYR A 107 -10.90 -8.30 10.43
N VAL A 108 -9.88 -8.59 9.62
CA VAL A 108 -9.99 -9.49 8.46
C VAL A 108 -10.35 -10.93 8.85
N PRO A 109 -9.78 -11.55 9.89
CA PRO A 109 -10.18 -12.89 10.34
C PRO A 109 -11.69 -13.05 10.55
N ASN A 110 -12.30 -12.12 11.31
CA ASN A 110 -13.74 -12.11 11.55
C ASN A 110 -14.57 -11.93 10.27
N LEU A 111 -14.01 -11.23 9.28
CA LEU A 111 -14.66 -10.98 8.01
C LEU A 111 -14.63 -12.21 7.11
N VAL A 112 -13.50 -12.91 7.01
CA VAL A 112 -13.35 -14.10 6.14
C VAL A 112 -14.07 -15.32 6.70
N MET A 113 -14.20 -15.43 8.03
CA MET A 113 -15.05 -16.44 8.67
C MET A 113 -16.54 -16.32 8.30
N ASN A 114 -16.98 -15.14 7.86
CA ASN A 114 -18.30 -14.96 7.30
C ASN A 114 -18.28 -15.33 5.82
N CYS A 115 -18.78 -16.52 5.47
CA CYS A 115 -18.80 -17.06 4.10
C CYS A 115 -19.40 -16.11 3.04
N ASN A 116 -20.23 -15.15 3.44
CA ASN A 116 -20.80 -14.16 2.52
C ASN A 116 -19.83 -13.00 2.16
N ALA A 117 -18.68 -12.93 2.81
CA ALA A 117 -17.71 -11.84 2.67
C ALA A 117 -16.35 -12.31 2.13
N ILE A 118 -16.01 -13.59 2.20
CA ILE A 118 -14.73 -14.11 1.69
C ILE A 118 -14.53 -13.78 0.20
N ASP A 119 -15.52 -14.03 -0.65
CA ASP A 119 -15.46 -13.70 -2.08
C ASP A 119 -15.24 -12.21 -2.32
N LEU A 120 -15.84 -11.36 -1.48
CA LEU A 120 -15.68 -9.91 -1.59
C LEU A 120 -14.28 -9.48 -1.15
N VAL A 121 -13.73 -10.10 -0.11
CA VAL A 121 -12.36 -9.84 0.36
C VAL A 121 -11.36 -10.25 -0.71
N GLU A 122 -11.48 -11.48 -1.22
CA GLU A 122 -10.62 -12.02 -2.27
C GLU A 122 -10.66 -11.15 -3.52
N MET A 123 -11.85 -10.87 -4.04
CA MET A 123 -12.04 -10.00 -5.21
C MET A 123 -11.47 -8.59 -4.99
N THR A 124 -11.63 -8.03 -3.79
CA THR A 124 -11.10 -6.69 -3.48
C THR A 124 -9.58 -6.68 -3.44
N PHE A 125 -8.95 -7.70 -2.85
CA PHE A 125 -7.50 -7.80 -2.80
C PHE A 125 -6.90 -8.10 -4.18
N ASP A 126 -7.56 -8.89 -5.02
CA ASP A 126 -7.09 -9.11 -6.39
C ASP A 126 -7.18 -7.84 -7.22
N TYR A 127 -8.28 -7.08 -7.07
CA TYR A 127 -8.40 -5.74 -7.66
C TYR A 127 -7.28 -4.81 -7.16
N ALA A 128 -7.00 -4.80 -5.86
CA ALA A 128 -5.93 -3.99 -5.28
C ALA A 128 -4.55 -4.36 -5.83
N LYS A 129 -4.25 -5.66 -5.98
CA LYS A 129 -3.01 -6.18 -6.57
C LYS A 129 -2.84 -5.78 -8.03
N ILE A 130 -3.89 -5.86 -8.83
CA ILE A 130 -3.82 -5.46 -10.25
C ILE A 130 -3.64 -3.95 -10.36
N THR A 131 -4.36 -3.17 -9.55
CA THR A 131 -4.33 -1.71 -9.61
C THR A 131 -3.06 -1.10 -9.04
N SER A 132 -2.45 -1.65 -7.97
CA SER A 132 -1.14 -1.20 -7.49
C SER A 132 -0.09 -1.30 -8.59
N ARG A 133 0.01 -2.45 -9.26
CA ARG A 133 0.93 -2.69 -10.38
C ARG A 133 0.71 -1.72 -11.53
N ALA A 134 -0.55 -1.47 -11.88
CA ALA A 134 -0.89 -0.53 -12.95
C ALA A 134 -0.52 0.92 -12.58
N GLU A 135 -0.76 1.33 -11.34
CA GLU A 135 -0.40 2.63 -10.80
C GLU A 135 1.11 2.83 -10.79
N ASP A 136 1.87 1.87 -10.28
CA ASP A 136 3.33 1.95 -10.15
C ASP A 136 3.98 1.98 -11.53
N ASN A 137 3.53 1.14 -12.45
CA ASN A 137 3.94 1.19 -13.86
C ASN A 137 3.65 2.55 -14.51
N SER A 138 2.50 3.15 -14.22
CA SER A 138 2.11 4.46 -14.76
C SER A 138 2.98 5.58 -14.20
N LYS A 139 3.23 5.57 -12.89
CA LYS A 139 4.10 6.53 -12.21
C LYS A 139 5.54 6.43 -12.71
N PHE A 140 6.08 5.21 -12.77
CA PHE A 140 7.42 4.96 -13.31
C PHE A 140 7.57 5.48 -14.74
N LYS A 141 6.66 5.09 -15.66
CA LYS A 141 6.70 5.52 -17.07
C LYS A 141 6.59 7.04 -17.23
N LYS A 142 5.87 7.73 -16.34
CA LYS A 142 5.78 9.20 -16.34
C LYS A 142 7.05 9.83 -15.78
N GLY A 143 7.58 9.30 -14.69
CA GLY A 143 8.75 9.81 -13.97
C GLY A 143 10.06 9.66 -14.74
N VAL A 144 10.27 8.52 -15.40
CA VAL A 144 11.51 8.25 -16.16
C VAL A 144 11.80 9.33 -17.21
N ALA A 145 10.76 9.90 -17.83
CA ALA A 145 10.93 10.96 -18.81
C ALA A 145 11.50 12.26 -18.21
N SER A 146 11.35 12.48 -16.90
CA SER A 146 11.85 13.67 -16.19
C SER A 146 13.13 13.45 -15.40
N TRP A 147 13.67 12.22 -15.31
CA TRP A 147 14.87 11.93 -14.52
C TRP A 147 16.15 12.58 -15.06
N ARG A 148 16.14 13.01 -16.32
CA ARG A 148 17.26 13.68 -16.97
C ARG A 148 16.77 14.54 -18.13
N THR A 149 17.63 15.44 -18.58
CA THR A 149 17.44 16.14 -19.84
C THR A 149 17.80 15.20 -20.99
N TRP A 150 16.93 15.15 -22.00
CA TRP A 150 17.06 14.26 -23.15
C TRP A 150 17.46 15.07 -24.40
N SER A 151 18.39 14.53 -25.19
CA SER A 151 18.83 15.13 -26.44
C SER A 151 18.86 14.07 -27.55
N PRO A 152 17.89 14.08 -28.49
CA PRO A 152 16.78 15.04 -28.61
C PRO A 152 15.70 14.94 -27.51
N PRO A 153 14.88 15.98 -27.26
CA PRO A 153 13.83 15.90 -26.24
C PRO A 153 12.88 14.71 -26.46
N LEU A 154 12.54 13.99 -25.39
CA LEU A 154 11.60 12.87 -25.49
C LEU A 154 10.23 13.33 -26.02
N PRO A 155 9.60 12.57 -26.94
CA PRO A 155 8.25 12.89 -27.41
C PRO A 155 7.24 12.96 -26.26
N LYS A 156 6.27 13.89 -26.30
CA LYS A 156 5.21 13.98 -25.26
C LYS A 156 4.29 12.74 -25.24
N GLY A 157 4.14 12.06 -26.37
CA GLY A 157 3.34 10.83 -26.49
C GLY A 157 4.14 9.55 -26.23
N LYS A 158 3.44 8.41 -26.14
CA LYS A 158 4.07 7.08 -25.98
C LYS A 158 4.83 6.62 -27.23
N LYS A 159 4.31 6.97 -28.43
CA LYS A 159 4.94 6.63 -29.71
C LYS A 159 6.26 7.39 -29.84
N GLY A 160 7.35 6.68 -30.13
CA GLY A 160 8.68 7.26 -30.25
C GLY A 160 9.49 7.35 -28.95
N ARG A 161 9.02 6.78 -27.83
CA ARG A 161 9.79 6.60 -26.59
C ARG A 161 10.36 5.17 -26.48
N GLY A 162 11.18 4.93 -25.46
CA GLY A 162 11.71 3.59 -25.14
C GLY A 162 12.57 3.07 -26.28
N PHE A 163 12.33 1.84 -26.74
CA PHE A 163 13.06 1.27 -27.87
C PHE A 163 12.88 2.02 -29.20
N ALA A 164 12.01 3.01 -29.35
CA ALA A 164 11.97 3.82 -30.57
C ALA A 164 12.88 5.06 -30.49
N TYR A 165 13.43 5.35 -29.31
CA TYR A 165 14.27 6.52 -29.06
C TYR A 165 15.74 6.09 -28.97
N PRO A 166 16.64 6.62 -29.83
CA PRO A 166 18.00 6.09 -29.98
C PRO A 166 18.81 6.02 -28.69
N GLU A 167 18.69 7.03 -27.84
CA GLU A 167 19.45 7.06 -26.59
C GLU A 167 18.87 6.13 -25.51
N CYS A 168 17.55 5.91 -25.51
CA CYS A 168 16.93 4.89 -24.65
C CYS A 168 17.36 3.48 -25.11
N GLN A 169 17.38 3.21 -26.41
CA GLN A 169 17.94 1.96 -26.94
C GLN A 169 19.40 1.79 -26.50
N ARG A 170 20.23 2.84 -26.64
CA ARG A 170 21.64 2.81 -26.23
C ARG A 170 21.82 2.53 -24.74
N MET A 171 20.99 3.11 -23.87
CA MET A 171 21.08 2.85 -22.42
C MET A 171 20.57 1.48 -22.00
N LEU A 172 19.67 0.89 -22.79
CA LEU A 172 19.21 -0.49 -22.59
C LEU A 172 20.14 -1.52 -23.24
N CYS A 173 21.12 -1.06 -24.03
CA CYS A 173 22.15 -1.91 -24.59
C CYS A 173 23.09 -2.36 -23.47
N PRO A 174 23.40 -3.67 -23.35
CA PRO A 174 24.37 -4.15 -22.38
C PRO A 174 25.71 -3.44 -22.56
N ILE A 175 26.43 -3.24 -21.46
CA ILE A 175 27.75 -2.60 -21.49
C ILE A 175 28.77 -3.38 -22.34
N SER A 176 28.57 -4.68 -22.48
CA SER A 176 29.40 -5.58 -23.30
C SER A 176 29.09 -5.51 -24.80
N VAL A 177 28.06 -4.77 -25.21
CA VAL A 177 27.58 -4.73 -26.59
C VAL A 177 27.80 -3.35 -27.20
N ASN A 178 28.46 -3.34 -28.35
CA ASN A 178 28.63 -2.12 -29.12
C ASN A 178 27.33 -1.77 -29.84
N PHE A 179 26.64 -0.72 -29.36
CA PHE A 179 25.41 -0.23 -29.94
C PHE A 179 25.54 0.23 -31.42
N ALA A 180 26.76 0.53 -31.88
CA ALA A 180 27.01 0.93 -33.26
C ALA A 180 27.02 -0.26 -34.24
N ASP A 181 26.98 -1.50 -33.75
CA ASP A 181 27.00 -2.67 -34.62
C ASP A 181 25.68 -2.81 -35.38
N PRO A 182 25.72 -3.11 -36.69
CA PRO A 182 24.54 -3.20 -37.54
C PRO A 182 23.67 -4.43 -37.25
N ASN A 183 24.17 -5.38 -36.47
CA ASN A 183 23.39 -6.54 -36.06
C ASN A 183 22.41 -6.14 -34.95
N PRO A 184 21.11 -6.36 -35.13
CA PRO A 184 20.13 -6.02 -34.12
C PRO A 184 20.38 -6.84 -32.85
N PHE A 185 20.65 -6.14 -31.75
CA PHE A 185 20.85 -6.76 -30.46
C PHE A 185 19.58 -7.52 -30.01
N ASN A 186 19.73 -8.77 -29.58
CA ASN A 186 18.61 -9.59 -29.15
C ASN A 186 18.27 -9.32 -27.68
N TYR A 187 17.48 -8.27 -27.44
CA TYR A 187 17.00 -7.91 -26.11
C TYR A 187 16.20 -9.01 -25.42
N GLY A 188 15.55 -9.91 -26.19
CA GLY A 188 14.81 -11.04 -25.64
C GLY A 188 15.74 -12.07 -25.00
N GLN A 189 16.81 -12.44 -25.71
CA GLN A 189 17.83 -13.33 -25.17
C GLN A 189 18.55 -12.69 -23.98
N TYR A 190 18.93 -11.42 -24.10
CA TYR A 190 19.61 -10.70 -23.03
C TYR A 190 18.81 -10.62 -21.73
N TYR A 191 17.50 -10.38 -21.84
CA TYR A 191 16.62 -10.38 -20.66
C TYR A 191 16.60 -11.76 -19.99
N THR A 192 16.53 -12.83 -20.78
CA THR A 192 16.63 -14.20 -20.26
C THR A 192 17.98 -14.43 -19.58
N ASP A 193 19.08 -13.99 -20.18
CA ASP A 193 20.42 -14.13 -19.61
C ASP A 193 20.57 -13.36 -18.28
N ILE A 194 19.95 -12.17 -18.17
CA ILE A 194 19.89 -11.42 -16.90
C ILE A 194 19.09 -12.20 -15.84
N LEU A 195 17.91 -12.73 -16.20
CA LEU A 195 17.11 -13.49 -15.25
C LEU A 195 17.85 -14.74 -14.78
N GLU A 196 18.47 -15.48 -15.69
CA GLU A 196 19.27 -16.66 -15.37
C GLU A 196 20.42 -16.29 -14.43
N TYR A 197 21.10 -15.17 -14.66
CA TYR A 197 22.14 -14.67 -13.76
C TYR A 197 21.60 -14.29 -12.37
N LEU A 198 20.47 -13.59 -12.30
CA LEU A 198 19.88 -13.17 -11.03
C LEU A 198 19.29 -14.35 -10.22
N GLU A 199 18.85 -15.41 -10.89
CA GLU A 199 18.29 -16.62 -10.29
C GLU A 199 19.36 -17.69 -9.97
N ASP A 200 20.61 -17.50 -10.41
CA ASP A 200 21.70 -18.44 -10.15
C ASP A 200 22.07 -18.44 -8.64
N PRO A 201 21.99 -19.58 -7.95
CA PRO A 201 22.34 -19.70 -6.54
C PRO A 201 23.77 -19.25 -6.21
N ILE A 202 24.70 -19.29 -7.18
CA ILE A 202 26.09 -18.87 -6.98
C ILE A 202 26.20 -17.36 -6.75
N PHE A 203 25.28 -16.57 -7.29
CA PHE A 203 25.32 -15.10 -7.24
C PHE A 203 24.29 -14.50 -6.28
N GLN A 204 23.60 -15.33 -5.50
CA GLN A 204 22.49 -14.90 -4.65
C GLN A 204 22.85 -13.76 -3.70
N ASP A 205 24.02 -13.82 -3.04
CA ASP A 205 24.47 -12.76 -2.12
C ASP A 205 24.61 -11.40 -2.81
N MET A 206 25.13 -11.38 -4.05
CA MET A 206 25.28 -10.15 -4.84
C MET A 206 23.92 -9.66 -5.37
N THR A 207 23.04 -10.58 -5.73
CA THR A 207 21.67 -10.26 -6.13
C THR A 207 20.91 -9.61 -4.98
N ASP A 208 21.03 -10.14 -3.76
CA ASP A 208 20.40 -9.60 -2.56
C ASP A 208 20.93 -8.19 -2.23
N GLU A 209 22.25 -7.98 -2.30
CA GLU A 209 22.86 -6.65 -2.13
C GLU A 209 22.34 -5.64 -3.18
N LEU A 210 22.23 -6.07 -4.44
CA LEU A 210 21.71 -5.24 -5.53
C LEU A 210 20.25 -4.87 -5.30
N LEU A 211 19.42 -5.82 -4.89
CA LEU A 211 17.99 -5.60 -4.62
C LEU A 211 17.82 -4.65 -3.43
N GLU A 212 18.60 -4.80 -2.36
CA GLU A 212 18.58 -3.89 -1.21
C GLU A 212 18.93 -2.46 -1.63
N TRP A 213 19.98 -2.29 -2.45
CA TRP A 213 20.33 -0.99 -3.02
C TRP A 213 19.20 -0.40 -3.88
N TRP A 214 18.58 -1.21 -4.73
CA TRP A 214 17.48 -0.79 -5.61
C TRP A 214 16.24 -0.37 -4.84
N ASP A 215 15.84 -1.14 -3.82
CA ASP A 215 14.68 -0.82 -3.02
C ASP A 215 14.86 0.50 -2.26
N ARG A 216 16.09 0.79 -1.80
CA ARG A 216 16.43 2.08 -1.19
C ARG A 216 16.28 3.26 -2.14
N GLU A 217 16.76 3.12 -3.38
CA GLU A 217 16.75 4.23 -4.36
C GLU A 217 15.37 4.44 -5.01
N ILE A 218 14.67 3.37 -5.34
CA ILE A 218 13.40 3.44 -6.09
C ILE A 218 12.21 3.61 -5.14
N PHE A 219 12.29 3.04 -3.93
CA PHE A 219 11.19 3.04 -2.96
C PHE A 219 11.66 3.51 -1.56
N PRO A 220 12.19 4.73 -1.43
CA PRO A 220 12.78 5.21 -0.16
C PRO A 220 11.79 5.13 1.00
N ASP A 221 10.53 5.54 0.80
CA ASP A 221 9.50 5.49 1.85
C ASP A 221 9.17 4.06 2.30
N ALA A 222 9.16 3.10 1.35
CA ALA A 222 8.92 1.70 1.64
C ALA A 222 10.11 1.06 2.36
N HIS A 223 11.32 1.32 1.87
CA HIS A 223 12.55 0.85 2.47
C HIS A 223 12.70 1.38 3.92
N HIS A 224 12.41 2.66 4.16
CA HIS A 224 12.40 3.25 5.50
C HIS A 224 11.36 2.61 6.43
N ALA A 225 10.17 2.29 5.91
CA ALA A 225 9.11 1.63 6.68
C ALA A 225 9.45 0.17 7.04
N CYS A 226 10.17 -0.56 6.17
CA CYS A 226 10.64 -1.91 6.47
C CYS A 226 11.78 -1.94 7.51
N GLN A 227 12.69 -0.96 7.50
CA GLN A 227 13.79 -0.90 8.47
C GLN A 227 13.40 -0.34 9.85
N ASN A 228 12.27 0.36 9.94
CA ASN A 228 11.76 0.94 11.19
C ASN A 228 10.32 0.48 11.46
N PRO A 229 10.11 -0.80 11.83
CA PRO A 229 8.78 -1.34 12.12
C PRO A 229 8.10 -0.69 13.33
N ASP A 230 8.84 0.04 14.17
CA ASP A 230 8.32 0.81 15.31
C ASP A 230 7.59 2.11 14.91
N LEU A 231 7.83 2.60 13.69
CA LEU A 231 7.17 3.78 13.13
C LEU A 231 5.88 3.45 12.39
N SER A 232 5.64 2.18 12.03
CA SER A 232 4.40 1.73 11.36
C SER A 232 3.33 1.23 12.34
N GLY A 233 3.71 0.90 13.59
CA GLY A 233 2.84 0.18 14.53
C GLY A 233 2.05 1.03 15.53
N PHE A 234 2.55 2.20 15.94
CA PHE A 234 1.81 3.04 16.88
C PHE A 234 0.87 3.97 16.11
N SER A 235 -0.43 3.70 16.22
CA SER A 235 -1.45 4.67 15.84
C SER A 235 -1.12 6.03 16.48
N MET A 236 -1.25 7.14 15.75
CA MET A 236 -1.13 8.49 16.30
C MET A 236 -2.02 8.67 17.56
N ILE A 237 -3.12 7.93 17.64
CA ILE A 237 -4.02 7.86 18.80
C ILE A 237 -3.36 7.16 19.99
N GLU A 238 -2.60 6.10 19.77
CA GLU A 238 -1.91 5.36 20.82
C GLU A 238 -0.76 6.20 21.39
N ARG A 239 -0.03 6.95 20.53
CA ARG A 239 0.95 7.96 21.00
C ARG A 239 0.31 9.06 21.84
N MET A 240 -0.89 9.52 21.48
CA MET A 240 -1.64 10.48 22.29
C MET A 240 -2.13 9.86 23.61
N GLN A 241 -2.51 8.59 23.63
CA GLN A 241 -2.94 7.87 24.83
C GLN A 241 -1.78 7.60 25.79
N THR A 242 -0.61 7.21 25.29
CA THR A 242 0.60 7.04 26.12
C THR A 242 1.10 8.36 26.69
N GLY A 243 1.02 9.45 25.91
CA GLY A 243 1.37 10.79 26.40
C GLY A 243 0.45 11.31 27.52
N LEU A 244 -0.83 10.91 27.52
CA LEU A 244 -1.78 11.19 28.59
C LEU A 244 -1.57 10.27 29.81
N ALA A 245 -1.21 9.00 29.59
CA ALA A 245 -0.91 8.07 30.68
C ALA A 245 0.39 8.43 31.44
N SER A 246 1.35 9.06 30.75
CA SER A 246 2.58 9.56 31.37
C SER A 246 2.39 10.89 32.12
N SER A 247 1.40 11.71 31.78
CA SER A 247 1.08 12.92 32.56
C SER A 247 0.39 12.59 33.88
N ASP A 248 -0.39 11.49 33.92
CA ASP A 248 -1.13 11.10 35.12
C ASP A 248 -0.25 10.45 36.20
N THR A 249 0.98 10.03 35.87
CA THR A 249 1.91 9.40 36.82
C THR A 249 2.86 10.37 37.51
N GLU A 250 3.12 11.55 36.94
CA GLU A 250 3.94 12.59 37.58
C GLU A 250 3.16 13.39 38.64
N ASP A 251 1.85 13.60 38.42
CA ASP A 251 1.01 14.33 39.37
C ASP A 251 0.74 13.52 40.65
N ALA A 252 0.61 12.19 40.56
CA ALA A 252 0.34 11.31 41.71
C ALA A 252 1.56 11.09 42.64
N GLN A 253 2.79 11.36 42.17
CA GLN A 253 4.00 11.29 43.00
C GLN A 253 4.33 12.62 43.67
N SER A 254 3.83 13.74 43.15
CA SER A 254 4.02 15.07 43.76
C SER A 254 3.10 15.31 44.97
N GLU A 255 1.90 14.71 44.99
CA GLU A 255 0.92 14.91 46.08
C GLU A 255 1.20 14.05 47.33
N ALA A 256 2.01 12.99 47.21
CA ALA A 256 2.37 12.12 48.34
C ALA A 256 3.62 12.60 49.13
N ALA A 257 4.37 13.59 48.62
CA ALA A 257 5.59 14.09 49.24
C ALA A 257 5.38 15.36 50.09
N GLU A 258 4.18 15.95 50.11
CA GLU A 258 3.87 17.20 50.82
C GLU A 258 3.08 17.00 52.13
N PHE A 259 3.23 15.84 52.79
CA PHE A 259 2.70 15.63 54.14
C PHE A 259 3.72 14.86 55.00
N GLN A 260 4.86 15.51 55.28
CA GLN A 260 5.72 15.13 56.39
C GLN A 260 5.79 16.31 57.37
N GLU A 261 5.13 16.10 58.51
CA GLU A 261 4.97 17.02 59.63
C GLU A 261 6.31 17.62 60.11
N VAL A 262 6.31 18.94 60.31
CA VAL A 262 7.34 19.66 61.07
C VAL A 262 7.03 19.50 62.57
N PRO A 263 7.92 18.92 63.38
CA PRO A 263 7.76 18.94 64.84
C PRO A 263 8.07 20.34 65.37
N LEU A 264 7.16 20.85 66.20
CA LEU A 264 7.35 22.04 67.02
C LEU A 264 8.33 21.75 68.16
N GLU A 265 9.49 22.42 68.16
CA GLU A 265 10.16 22.96 69.36
C GLU A 265 10.87 24.28 69.03
#